data_AF-A0A9E6VBE3-F1
#
_entry.id   AF-A0A9E6VBE3-F1
#
_cell.length_a   1.000
_cell.length_b   1.000
_cell.length_c   1.000
_cell.angle_alpha   90.00
_cell.angle_beta   90.00
_cell.angle_gamma   90.00
#
_symmetry.space_group_name_H-M   'P 1'
#
loop_
_entity.id
_entity.type
_entity.pdbx_description
1 polymer ?
#
loop_
_entity_poly.entity_id
_entity_poly.type
_entity_poly.pdbx_seq_one_letter_code
_entity_poly.pdbx_strand_id
1 'polypeptide(L)'
;HIYNWDQWAQKTVPVPMVTGHEFVGTVADFGAAVTEYKIGQRVSGEGHIVCGHCRNCRAGRGHLCRNTLGVGVNRPGAFGEYLAIPQHNVVPIPDDVPD
;
A
#
# COMPACT_ATOMS: atom_id res chain seq x y z
N HIS A 1 12.89 -11.87 -5.60
CA HIS A 1 13.89 -10.91 -5.12
C HIS A 1 14.09 -10.96 -3.61
N ILE A 2 13.08 -10.59 -2.80
CA ILE A 2 13.23 -10.47 -1.34
C ILE A 2 13.65 -11.79 -0.68
N TYR A 3 12.95 -12.90 -0.96
CA TYR A 3 13.29 -14.22 -0.40
C TYR A 3 14.72 -14.69 -0.76
N ASN A 4 15.14 -14.49 -2.00
CA ASN A 4 16.49 -14.84 -2.47
C ASN A 4 17.57 -13.84 -2.03
N TRP A 5 17.16 -12.71 -1.46
CA TRP A 5 18.03 -11.62 -1.03
C TRP A 5 19.07 -11.20 -2.08
N ASP A 6 18.65 -11.06 -3.33
CA ASP A 6 19.54 -10.64 -4.43
C ASP A 6 19.98 -9.17 -4.34
N GLN A 7 20.87 -8.75 -5.25
CA GLN A 7 21.43 -7.39 -5.28
C GLN A 7 20.35 -6.30 -5.37
N TRP A 8 19.24 -6.56 -6.06
CA TRP A 8 18.15 -5.60 -6.13
C TRP A 8 17.48 -5.45 -4.76
N ALA A 9 17.19 -6.55 -4.08
CA ALA A 9 16.59 -6.52 -2.75
C ALA A 9 17.50 -5.82 -1.74
N GLN A 10 18.79 -6.16 -1.72
CA GLN A 10 19.81 -5.54 -0.87
C GLN A 10 19.90 -4.02 -1.05
N LYS A 11 19.75 -3.53 -2.29
CA LYS A 11 19.79 -2.11 -2.60
C LYS A 11 18.49 -1.38 -2.27
N THR A 12 17.35 -2.07 -2.36
CA THR A 12 16.03 -1.43 -2.42
C THR A 12 15.25 -1.54 -1.11
N VAL A 13 15.46 -2.62 -0.35
CA VAL A 13 14.70 -2.95 0.86
C VAL A 13 15.52 -2.57 2.10
N PRO A 14 15.10 -1.55 2.88
CA PRO A 14 15.76 -1.19 4.13
C PRO A 14 15.65 -2.33 5.15
N VAL A 15 16.69 -2.52 5.97
CA VAL A 15 16.69 -3.49 7.08
C VAL A 15 17.01 -2.79 8.41
N PRO A 16 16.32 -3.14 9.53
CA PRO A 16 15.20 -4.07 9.62
C PRO A 16 13.87 -3.45 9.12
N MET A 17 13.04 -4.23 8.42
CA MET A 17 11.71 -3.79 7.99
C MET A 17 10.76 -4.98 7.77
N VAL A 18 9.49 -4.81 8.15
CA VAL A 18 8.41 -5.77 7.83
C VAL A 18 8.10 -5.69 6.34
N THR A 19 8.07 -6.83 5.64
CA THR A 19 7.76 -6.93 4.20
C THR A 19 6.30 -7.31 3.96
N GLY A 20 5.92 -7.56 2.70
CA GLY A 20 4.57 -7.94 2.28
C GLY A 20 3.85 -6.78 1.60
N HIS A 21 3.39 -6.99 0.37
CA HIS A 21 2.82 -5.93 -0.49
C HIS A 21 1.49 -6.31 -1.14
N GLU A 22 1.01 -7.53 -0.88
CA GLU A 22 -0.31 -8.01 -1.29
C GLU A 22 -1.09 -8.31 -0.02
N PHE A 23 -2.29 -7.74 0.11
CA PHE A 23 -3.06 -7.82 1.34
C PHE A 23 -4.55 -7.56 1.10
N VAL A 24 -5.35 -8.18 1.96
CA VAL A 24 -6.77 -7.89 2.19
C VAL A 24 -6.98 -7.81 3.70
N GLY A 25 -7.94 -7.00 4.14
CA GLY A 25 -8.27 -6.89 5.55
C GLY A 25 -9.53 -6.08 5.77
N THR A 26 -9.72 -5.65 7.01
CA THR A 26 -10.82 -4.78 7.41
C THR A 26 -10.29 -3.45 7.92
N VAL A 27 -11.05 -2.38 7.69
CA VAL A 27 -10.70 -1.04 8.19
C VAL A 27 -10.74 -1.06 9.72
N ALA A 28 -9.58 -0.94 10.36
CA ALA A 28 -9.48 -0.90 11.81
C ALA A 28 -9.68 0.52 12.37
N ASP A 29 -9.14 1.53 11.69
CA ASP A 29 -9.21 2.95 12.05
C ASP A 29 -8.88 3.82 10.83
N PHE A 30 -9.19 5.12 10.89
CA PHE A 30 -8.84 6.09 9.84
C PHE A 30 -8.67 7.51 10.37
N GLY A 31 -7.88 8.32 9.67
CA GLY A 31 -7.67 9.72 10.04
C GLY A 31 -8.96 10.55 9.96
N ALA A 32 -9.08 11.61 10.77
CA ALA A 32 -10.30 12.39 10.93
C ALA A 32 -10.86 13.05 9.64
N ALA A 33 -10.05 13.18 8.58
CA ALA A 33 -10.47 13.71 7.29
C ALA A 33 -11.01 12.65 6.32
N VAL A 34 -10.97 11.37 6.69
CA VAL A 34 -11.48 10.26 5.87
C VAL A 34 -12.98 10.10 6.11
N THR A 35 -13.77 10.17 5.04
CA THR A 35 -15.24 10.11 5.10
C THR A 35 -15.85 8.96 4.31
N GLU A 36 -15.06 8.24 3.52
CA GLU A 36 -15.53 7.26 2.53
C GLU A 36 -15.59 5.81 3.06
N TYR A 37 -15.04 5.55 4.25
CA TYR A 37 -14.91 4.20 4.80
C TYR A 37 -15.59 4.04 6.16
N LYS A 38 -15.86 2.80 6.53
CA LYS A 38 -16.42 2.41 7.83
C LYS A 38 -15.51 1.39 8.50
N ILE A 39 -15.40 1.47 9.84
CA ILE A 39 -14.69 0.44 10.62
C ILE A 39 -15.34 -0.92 10.33
N GLY A 40 -14.51 -1.94 10.12
CA GLY A 40 -14.93 -3.31 9.77
C GLY A 40 -15.16 -3.56 8.28
N GLN A 41 -15.17 -2.53 7.44
CA GLN A 41 -15.36 -2.68 5.99
C GLN A 41 -14.21 -3.48 5.36
N ARG A 42 -14.55 -4.47 4.51
CA ARG A 42 -13.58 -5.27 3.75
C ARG A 42 -12.93 -4.42 2.66
N VAL A 43 -11.59 -4.41 2.65
CA VAL A 43 -10.79 -3.60 1.74
C VAL A 43 -9.51 -4.34 1.34
N SER A 44 -9.02 -4.03 0.15
CA SER A 44 -7.63 -4.24 -0.24
C SER A 44 -6.97 -2.87 -0.48
N GLY A 45 -5.74 -2.84 -0.99
CA GLY A 45 -5.12 -1.57 -1.35
C GLY A 45 -4.03 -1.67 -2.41
N GLU A 46 -3.89 -0.59 -3.16
CA GLU A 46 -2.79 -0.35 -4.10
C GLU A 46 -1.50 -0.04 -3.31
N GLY A 47 -0.51 -0.92 -3.39
CA GLY A 47 0.75 -0.82 -2.65
C GLY A 47 1.72 0.26 -3.17
N HIS A 48 1.51 0.80 -4.38
CA HIS A 48 2.29 1.88 -4.95
C HIS A 48 1.75 3.24 -4.49
N ILE A 49 2.31 3.77 -3.41
CA ILE A 49 1.93 5.09 -2.91
C ILE A 49 2.61 6.14 -3.77
N VAL A 50 1.81 6.88 -4.54
CA VAL A 50 2.29 7.92 -5.45
C VAL A 50 2.20 9.30 -4.79
N CYS A 51 3.03 10.25 -5.25
CA CYS A 51 3.05 11.58 -4.63
C CYS A 51 1.85 12.48 -4.98
N GLY A 52 1.05 12.13 -5.98
CA GLY A 52 -0.11 12.93 -6.43
C GLY A 52 0.21 14.24 -7.16
N HIS A 53 1.42 14.80 -7.01
CA HIS A 53 1.73 16.15 -7.50
C HIS A 53 2.76 16.21 -8.64
N CYS A 54 3.49 15.14 -8.95
CA CYS A 54 4.47 15.15 -10.04
C CYS A 54 3.80 15.14 -11.43
N ARG A 55 4.57 15.44 -12.50
CA ARG A 55 4.08 15.42 -13.90
C ARG A 55 3.33 14.14 -14.24
N ASN A 56 3.87 12.99 -13.85
CA ASN A 56 3.27 11.69 -14.16
C ASN A 56 1.97 11.48 -13.38
N CYS A 57 1.94 11.80 -12.08
CA CYS A 57 0.72 11.74 -11.28
C CYS A 57 -0.40 12.64 -11.83
N ARG A 58 -0.09 13.91 -12.13
CA ARG A 58 -1.07 14.85 -12.68
C ARG A 58 -1.57 14.48 -14.07
N ALA A 59 -0.83 13.66 -14.81
CA ALA A 59 -1.23 13.09 -16.09
C ALA A 59 -1.98 11.74 -15.96
N GLY A 60 -2.36 11.32 -14.75
CA GLY A 60 -2.99 10.02 -14.50
C GLY A 60 -2.05 8.82 -14.62
N ARG A 61 -0.74 9.05 -14.79
CA ARG A 61 0.29 8.01 -14.96
C ARG A 61 1.00 7.72 -13.63
N GLY A 62 0.21 7.38 -12.60
CA GLY A 62 0.71 7.12 -11.24
C GLY A 62 1.81 6.05 -11.19
N HIS A 63 1.69 4.99 -12.01
CA HIS A 63 2.69 3.93 -12.15
C HIS A 63 4.08 4.43 -12.60
N LEU A 64 4.19 5.64 -13.18
CA LEU A 64 5.47 6.29 -13.53
C LEU A 64 5.89 7.36 -12.52
N CYS A 65 5.24 7.44 -11.36
CA CYS A 65 5.60 8.41 -10.33
C CYS A 65 7.05 8.19 -9.89
N ARG A 66 7.88 9.23 -10.03
CA ARG A 66 9.30 9.18 -9.64
C ARG A 66 9.54 9.14 -8.13
N ASN A 67 8.48 9.39 -7.36
CA ASN A 67 8.49 9.48 -5.90
C ASN A 67 7.67 8.35 -5.26
N THR A 68 7.44 7.25 -5.99
CA THR A 68 6.63 6.14 -5.48
C THR A 68 7.29 5.49 -4.27
N LEU A 69 6.48 5.16 -3.26
CA LEU A 69 6.89 4.32 -2.14
C LEU A 69 6.09 3.01 -2.19
N GLY A 70 6.79 1.88 -2.32
CA GLY A 70 6.17 0.56 -2.32
C GLY A 70 5.97 0.03 -0.90
N VAL A 71 4.72 -0.27 -0.52
CA VAL A 71 4.40 -1.03 0.70
C VAL A 71 5.20 -2.35 0.71
N GLY A 72 5.85 -2.66 1.82
CA GLY A 72 6.65 -3.88 1.96
C GLY A 72 7.92 -3.95 1.11
N VAL A 73 8.31 -2.83 0.47
CA VAL A 73 9.53 -2.71 -0.33
C VAL A 73 10.40 -1.56 0.18
N ASN A 74 9.89 -0.33 0.17
CA ASN A 74 10.62 0.86 0.63
C ASN A 74 10.02 1.47 1.91
N ARG A 75 8.92 0.89 2.40
CA ARG A 75 8.24 1.24 3.66
C ARG A 75 7.66 -0.04 4.29
N PRO A 76 7.32 -0.04 5.59
CA PRO A 76 6.74 -1.20 6.25
C PRO A 76 5.55 -1.80 5.48
N GLY A 77 5.54 -3.12 5.39
CA GLY A 77 4.60 -3.93 4.64
C GLY A 77 3.49 -4.55 5.47
N ALA A 78 2.78 -5.48 4.84
CA ALA A 78 1.54 -6.06 5.33
C ALA A 78 1.71 -7.36 6.14
N PHE A 79 2.91 -7.91 6.30
CA PHE A 79 3.14 -9.07 7.18
C PHE A 79 3.19 -8.66 8.65
N GLY A 80 2.09 -8.05 9.12
CA GLY A 80 1.84 -7.61 10.48
C GLY A 80 0.33 -7.47 10.70
N GLU A 81 -0.07 -7.18 11.95
CA GLU A 81 -1.50 -7.12 12.30
C GLU A 81 -2.21 -5.89 11.72
N TYR A 82 -1.47 -4.81 11.45
CA TYR A 82 -2.01 -3.56 10.93
C TYR A 82 -1.10 -2.96 9.84
N LEU A 83 -1.74 -2.32 8.86
CA LEU A 83 -1.08 -1.54 7.82
C LEU A 83 -1.80 -0.20 7.64
N ALA A 84 -1.05 0.89 7.67
CA ALA A 84 -1.56 2.21 7.32
C ALA A 84 -1.20 2.56 5.87
N ILE A 85 -2.19 2.96 5.06
CA ILE A 85 -2.03 3.49 3.70
C ILE A 85 -2.95 4.71 3.50
N PRO A 86 -2.65 5.63 2.55
CA PRO A 86 -3.53 6.73 2.23
C PRO A 86 -4.90 6.27 1.76
N GLN A 87 -5.96 7.04 2.06
CA GLN A 87 -7.33 6.67 1.68
C GLN A 87 -7.50 6.37 0.19
N HIS A 88 -6.79 7.11 -0.68
CA HIS A 88 -6.86 6.92 -2.13
C HIS A 88 -6.18 5.64 -2.64
N ASN A 89 -5.43 4.95 -1.77
CA ASN A 89 -4.86 3.63 -2.07
C ASN A 89 -5.79 2.50 -1.62
N VAL A 90 -6.87 2.78 -0.88
CA VAL A 90 -7.77 1.75 -0.33
C VAL A 90 -8.88 1.45 -1.34
N VAL A 91 -9.13 0.16 -1.59
CA VAL A 91 -10.16 -0.31 -2.52
C VAL A 91 -11.19 -1.15 -1.75
N PRO A 92 -12.47 -0.73 -1.67
CA PRO A 92 -13.55 -1.55 -1.12
C PRO A 92 -13.69 -2.87 -1.85
N ILE A 93 -13.87 -3.94 -1.09
CA ILE A 93 -14.21 -5.26 -1.64
C ILE A 93 -15.72 -5.46 -1.47
N PRO A 94 -16.46 -5.78 -2.54
CA PRO A 94 -17.88 -6.14 -2.44
C PRO A 94 -18.13 -7.33 -1.51
N ASP A 95 -19.24 -7.29 -0.77
CA ASP A 95 -19.57 -8.32 0.23
C ASP A 95 -19.79 -9.72 -0.38
N ASP A 96 -20.09 -9.80 -1.68
CA ASP A 96 -20.31 -11.03 -2.43
C ASP A 96 -19.04 -11.69 -2.96
N VAL A 97 -17.88 -11.03 -2.83
CA VAL A 97 -16.58 -11.62 -3.17
C VAL A 97 -16.10 -12.49 -2.00
N PRO A 98 -15.89 -13.80 -2.17
CA PRO A 98 -15.39 -14.67 -1.11
C PRO A 98 -13.92 -14.37 -0.79
N ASP A 99 -13.48 -14.85 0.38
CA ASP A 99 -12.06 -14.85 0.78
C ASP A 99 -11.28 -16.00 0.11
#